data_AF-A0A7S2IXS7-F1
#
_entry.id   AF-A0A7S2IXS7-F1
#
_cell.length_a   1.000
_cell.length_b   1.000
_cell.length_c   1.000
_cell.angle_alpha   90.00
_cell.angle_beta   90.00
_cell.angle_gamma   90.00
#
_symmetry.space_group_name_H-M   'P 1'
#
loop_
_entity.id
_entity.type
_entity.pdbx_description
1 polymer ?
#
loop_
_entity_poly.entity_id
_entity_poly.type
_entity_poly.pdbx_seq_one_letter_code
_entity_poly.pdbx_strand_id
1 'polypeptide(L)'
;EDGDDKPTITVEPYDALVAGPYPEDMPRMNPIRFTPMQVEALRSAMNPGLSVVVGPPGTGKTDTAVQIVSNLCHTFPLQRTLIITHSNQALNDVFEKLLVRDIDERHMLRLGHGEELLETEKDFSRQGRVN
;
A
#
# COMPACT_ATOMS: atom_id res chain seq x y z
N GLU A 1 35.51 -9.33 -23.38
CA GLU A 1 34.46 -8.39 -23.85
C GLU A 1 33.15 -8.90 -23.29
N ASP A 2 32.86 -8.55 -22.04
CA ASP A 2 31.58 -8.90 -21.41
C ASP A 2 30.57 -7.86 -21.86
N GLY A 3 29.66 -8.27 -22.75
CA GLY A 3 28.59 -7.42 -23.25
C GLY A 3 27.72 -6.92 -22.09
N ASP A 4 27.54 -5.61 -22.03
CA ASP A 4 26.65 -4.88 -21.13
C ASP A 4 25.19 -5.18 -21.50
N ASP A 5 24.75 -6.42 -21.27
CA ASP A 5 23.37 -6.86 -21.51
C ASP A 5 22.49 -6.36 -20.35
N LYS A 6 22.26 -5.05 -20.32
CA LYS A 6 21.40 -4.43 -19.31
C LYS A 6 19.98 -4.99 -19.47
N PRO A 7 19.34 -5.39 -18.36
CA PRO A 7 17.97 -5.89 -18.43
C PRO A 7 17.06 -4.83 -19.03
N THR A 8 16.45 -5.15 -20.17
CA THR A 8 15.50 -4.28 -20.86
C THR A 8 14.12 -4.47 -20.23
N ILE A 9 13.47 -3.36 -19.88
CA ILE A 9 12.11 -3.35 -19.31
C ILE A 9 11.16 -2.81 -20.38
N THR A 10 10.16 -3.62 -20.76
CA THR A 10 9.05 -3.17 -21.61
C THR A 10 7.99 -2.52 -20.73
N VAL A 11 7.54 -1.33 -21.12
CA VAL A 11 6.50 -0.57 -20.41
C VAL A 11 5.33 -0.35 -21.36
N GLU A 12 4.15 -0.83 -20.97
CA GLU A 12 2.91 -0.64 -21.72
C GLU A 12 1.94 0.20 -20.87
N PRO A 13 1.57 1.41 -21.33
CA PRO A 13 0.50 2.17 -20.68
C PRO A 13 -0.85 1.49 -20.94
N TYR A 14 -1.75 1.57 -19.96
CA TYR A 14 -3.12 1.10 -20.08
C TYR A 14 -4.09 2.16 -19.56
N ASP A 15 -5.30 2.18 -20.10
CA ASP A 15 -6.37 3.03 -19.60
C ASP A 15 -6.94 2.43 -18.32
N ALA A 16 -6.97 3.23 -17.25
CA ALA A 16 -7.65 2.84 -16.03
C ALA A 16 -9.14 2.63 -16.31
N LEU A 17 -9.77 1.70 -15.57
CA LEU A 17 -11.22 1.48 -15.65
C LEU A 17 -11.94 2.81 -15.41
N VAL A 18 -12.97 3.08 -16.22
CA VAL A 18 -13.75 4.32 -16.13
C VAL A 18 -14.38 4.40 -14.74
N ALA A 19 -13.90 5.32 -13.95
CA ALA A 19 -14.35 5.54 -12.60
C ALA A 19 -15.54 6.48 -12.63
N GLY A 20 -16.73 5.91 -12.86
CA GLY A 20 -18.03 6.58 -12.87
C GLY A 20 -18.12 7.88 -13.70
N PRO A 21 -19.27 8.59 -13.65
CA PRO A 21 -19.41 9.90 -14.26
C PRO A 21 -19.03 11.05 -13.31
N TYR A 22 -18.82 10.79 -12.01
CA TYR A 22 -18.62 11.83 -11.01
C TYR A 22 -17.13 12.04 -10.68
N PRO A 23 -16.67 13.28 -10.46
CA PRO A 23 -15.28 13.56 -10.12
C PRO A 23 -14.78 12.81 -8.87
N GLU A 24 -15.65 12.60 -7.89
CA GLU A 24 -15.37 11.83 -6.67
C GLU A 24 -15.14 10.33 -6.90
N ASP A 25 -15.57 9.80 -8.05
CA ASP A 25 -15.32 8.41 -8.42
C ASP A 25 -13.87 8.21 -8.88
N MET A 26 -13.15 9.28 -9.25
CA MET A 26 -11.77 9.16 -9.75
C MET A 26 -10.84 8.50 -8.70
N PRO A 27 -10.02 7.53 -9.11
CA PRO A 27 -9.15 6.80 -8.21
C PRO A 27 -8.10 7.73 -7.57
N ARG A 28 -7.84 7.51 -6.28
CA ARG A 28 -6.86 8.32 -5.54
C ARG A 28 -5.44 7.97 -5.97
N MET A 29 -4.79 8.90 -6.67
CA MET A 29 -3.41 8.71 -7.13
C MET A 29 -2.37 8.92 -6.02
N ASN A 30 -1.25 8.20 -6.10
CA ASN A 30 -0.12 8.43 -5.20
C ASN A 30 0.74 9.62 -5.68
N PRO A 31 0.87 10.72 -4.90
CA PRO A 31 1.71 11.86 -5.26
C PRO A 31 3.22 11.64 -5.01
N ILE A 32 3.59 10.58 -4.29
CA ILE A 32 4.97 10.36 -3.84
C ILE A 32 5.84 9.89 -4.99
N ARG A 33 6.97 10.58 -5.20
CA ARG A 33 8.04 10.13 -6.08
C ARG A 33 9.00 9.24 -5.31
N PHE A 34 8.95 7.94 -5.60
CA PHE A 34 9.86 6.96 -4.98
C PHE A 34 11.27 7.05 -5.56
N THR A 35 12.26 6.83 -4.70
CA THR A 35 13.66 6.70 -5.14
C THR A 35 13.88 5.36 -5.86
N PRO A 36 14.93 5.20 -6.68
CA PRO A 36 15.23 3.94 -7.35
C PRO A 36 15.34 2.75 -6.38
N MET A 37 15.90 2.96 -5.18
CA MET A 37 15.97 1.92 -4.14
C MET A 37 14.59 1.54 -3.60
N GLN A 38 13.69 2.50 -3.43
CA GLN A 38 12.32 2.22 -3.01
C GLN A 38 11.56 1.49 -4.12
N VAL A 39 11.73 1.89 -5.39
CA VAL A 39 11.15 1.19 -6.54
C VAL A 39 11.63 -0.26 -6.60
N GLU A 40 12.90 -0.52 -6.33
CA GLU A 40 13.42 -1.88 -6.25
C GLU A 40 12.81 -2.68 -5.08
N ALA A 41 12.60 -2.05 -3.93
CA ALA A 41 11.88 -2.65 -2.81
C ALA A 41 10.42 -2.99 -3.17
N LEU A 42 9.72 -2.10 -3.89
CA LEU A 42 8.37 -2.35 -4.41
C LEU A 42 8.37 -3.54 -5.38
N ARG A 43 9.28 -3.52 -6.36
CA ARG A 43 9.42 -4.60 -7.35
C ARG A 43 9.67 -5.94 -6.68
N SER A 44 10.61 -6.00 -5.73
CA SER A 44 10.93 -7.21 -4.98
C SER A 44 9.70 -7.72 -4.23
N ALA A 45 9.00 -6.87 -3.48
CA ALA A 45 7.86 -7.26 -2.64
C ALA A 45 6.61 -7.66 -3.42
N MET A 46 6.47 -7.24 -4.68
CA MET A 46 5.38 -7.66 -5.57
C MET A 46 5.58 -9.07 -6.14
N ASN A 47 6.77 -9.65 -6.01
CA ASN A 47 7.06 -10.99 -6.46
C ASN A 47 7.01 -11.98 -5.28
N PRO A 48 6.61 -13.24 -5.52
CA PRO A 48 6.64 -14.27 -4.48
C PRO A 48 8.05 -14.44 -3.90
N GLY A 49 8.15 -14.56 -2.59
CA GLY A 49 9.41 -14.79 -1.89
C GLY A 49 9.52 -13.99 -0.59
N LEU A 50 10.74 -13.91 -0.06
CA LEU A 50 11.07 -13.09 1.09
C LEU A 50 11.78 -11.81 0.64
N SER A 51 11.14 -10.66 0.86
CA SER A 51 11.73 -9.35 0.63
C SER A 51 12.04 -8.66 1.96
N VAL A 52 13.30 -8.33 2.20
CA VAL A 52 13.74 -7.62 3.40
C VAL A 52 14.19 -6.22 3.01
N VAL A 53 13.51 -5.20 3.54
CA VAL A 53 13.80 -3.79 3.26
C VAL A 53 14.37 -3.14 4.50
N VAL A 54 15.61 -2.65 4.41
CA VAL A 54 16.28 -1.92 5.49
C VAL A 54 16.39 -0.45 5.08
N GLY A 55 15.93 0.44 5.96
CA GLY A 55 16.00 1.88 5.74
C GLY A 55 16.27 2.65 7.03
N PRO A 56 17.23 3.59 7.04
CA PRO A 56 17.44 4.51 8.17
C PRO A 56 16.15 5.23 8.63
N PRO A 57 16.15 5.86 9.81
CA PRO A 57 15.05 6.75 10.21
C PRO A 57 14.78 7.81 9.14
N GLY A 58 13.51 8.07 8.83
CA GLY A 58 13.10 9.08 7.86
C GLY A 58 13.15 8.69 6.37
N THR A 59 13.52 7.46 6.00
CA THR A 59 13.64 7.06 4.57
C THR A 59 12.34 6.60 3.91
N GLY A 60 11.18 6.99 4.42
CA GLY A 60 9.87 6.66 3.82
C GLY A 60 9.52 5.17 3.83
N LYS A 61 9.92 4.41 4.87
CA LYS A 61 9.57 2.99 5.01
C LYS A 61 8.06 2.77 5.01
N THR A 62 7.32 3.61 5.74
CA THR A 62 5.85 3.55 5.80
C THR A 62 5.24 3.78 4.43
N ASP A 63 5.70 4.79 3.68
CA ASP A 63 5.19 5.06 2.32
C ASP A 63 5.47 3.91 1.35
N THR A 64 6.66 3.29 1.47
CA THR A 64 7.02 2.11 0.68
C THR A 64 6.10 0.94 1.02
N ALA A 65 5.89 0.66 2.32
CA ALA A 65 5.02 -0.43 2.77
C ALA A 65 3.56 -0.22 2.33
N VAL A 66 3.03 0.99 2.49
CA VAL A 66 1.67 1.36 2.05
C VAL A 66 1.51 1.15 0.55
N GLN A 67 2.54 1.50 -0.25
CA GLN A 67 2.49 1.28 -1.69
C GLN A 67 2.54 -0.20 -2.07
N ILE A 68 3.32 -1.02 -1.36
CA ILE A 68 3.31 -2.48 -1.55
C ILE A 68 1.91 -3.03 -1.32
N VAL A 69 1.30 -2.69 -0.18
CA VAL A 69 -0.06 -3.14 0.15
C VAL A 69 -1.06 -2.68 -0.91
N SER A 70 -1.00 -1.40 -1.31
CA SER A 70 -1.86 -0.86 -2.38
C SER A 70 -1.71 -1.64 -3.69
N ASN A 71 -0.49 -1.94 -4.11
CA ASN A 71 -0.24 -2.71 -5.33
C ASN A 71 -0.78 -4.14 -5.22
N LEU A 72 -0.57 -4.81 -4.08
CA LEU A 72 -1.05 -6.17 -3.83
C LEU A 72 -2.58 -6.24 -3.89
N CYS A 73 -3.29 -5.29 -3.28
CA CYS A 73 -4.75 -5.24 -3.30
C CYS A 73 -5.33 -5.12 -4.71
N HIS A 74 -4.69 -4.34 -5.60
CA HIS A 74 -5.15 -4.17 -6.99
C HIS A 74 -4.72 -5.33 -7.89
N THR A 75 -3.52 -5.86 -7.70
CA THR A 75 -2.96 -6.91 -8.56
C THR A 75 -3.56 -8.28 -8.24
N PHE A 76 -3.87 -8.54 -6.97
CA PHE A 76 -4.35 -9.82 -6.47
C PHE A 76 -5.62 -9.65 -5.61
N PRO A 77 -6.76 -9.24 -6.20
CA PRO A 77 -7.96 -8.85 -5.44
C PRO A 77 -8.60 -9.98 -4.61
N LEU A 78 -8.26 -11.23 -4.91
CA LEU A 78 -8.74 -12.42 -4.17
C LEU A 78 -7.83 -12.80 -3.00
N GLN A 79 -6.63 -12.22 -2.90
CA GLN A 79 -5.69 -12.50 -1.83
C GLN A 79 -5.94 -11.55 -0.65
N ARG A 80 -5.53 -11.98 0.55
CA ARG A 80 -5.61 -11.18 1.77
C ARG A 80 -4.20 -10.86 2.27
N THR A 81 -3.96 -9.59 2.52
CA THR A 81 -2.68 -9.10 3.06
C THR A 81 -2.79 -8.88 4.57
N LEU A 82 -1.94 -9.55 5.34
CA LEU A 82 -1.84 -9.35 6.79
C LEU A 82 -0.71 -8.36 7.10
N ILE A 83 -1.03 -7.29 7.82
CA ILE A 83 -0.05 -6.30 8.30
C ILE A 83 0.17 -6.53 9.79
N ILE A 84 1.43 -6.63 10.19
CA ILE A 84 1.82 -6.79 11.60
C ILE A 84 2.83 -5.69 11.94
N THR A 85 2.62 -5.00 13.05
CA THR A 85 3.54 -3.97 13.57
C THR A 85 3.84 -4.27 15.03
N HIS A 86 4.96 -3.71 15.53
CA HIS A 86 5.32 -3.84 16.94
C HIS A 86 4.50 -2.89 17.86
N SER A 87 3.91 -1.84 17.31
CA SER A 87 3.15 -0.85 18.10
C SER A 87 1.88 -0.40 17.38
N ASN A 88 0.90 0.02 18.19
CA ASN A 88 -0.33 0.64 17.70
C ASN A 88 -0.05 1.93 16.91
N GLN A 89 0.95 2.73 17.32
CA GLN A 89 1.31 3.94 16.58
C GLN A 89 1.77 3.63 15.17
N ALA A 90 2.64 2.64 14.99
CA ALA A 90 3.09 2.24 13.65
C ALA A 90 1.93 1.69 12.81
N LEU A 91 0.94 1.06 13.44
CA LEU A 91 -0.26 0.62 12.76
C LEU A 91 -1.14 1.80 12.32
N ASN A 92 -1.30 2.82 13.18
CA ASN A 92 -2.02 4.06 12.86
C ASN A 92 -1.39 4.75 11.64
N ASP A 93 -0.07 4.97 11.65
CA ASP A 93 0.65 5.63 10.56
C ASP A 93 0.46 4.92 9.21
N VAL A 94 0.38 3.58 9.23
CA VAL A 94 0.10 2.76 8.03
C VAL A 94 -1.36 2.91 7.61
N PHE A 95 -2.31 2.79 8.54
CA PHE A 95 -3.74 2.89 8.25
C PHE A 95 -4.13 4.27 7.70
N GLU A 96 -3.69 5.35 8.33
CA GLU A 96 -3.94 6.73 7.87
C GLU A 96 -3.49 6.93 6.41
N LYS A 97 -2.32 6.38 6.07
CA LYS A 97 -1.78 6.46 4.71
C LYS A 97 -2.48 5.54 3.73
N LEU A 98 -2.99 4.37 4.17
CA LEU A 98 -3.81 3.49 3.33
C LEU A 98 -5.16 4.11 3.01
N LEU A 99 -5.74 4.86 3.95
CA LEU A 99 -7.05 5.51 3.76
C LEU A 99 -7.05 6.54 2.65
N VAL A 100 -5.93 7.21 2.40
CA VAL A 100 -5.81 8.14 1.27
C VAL A 100 -5.38 7.46 -0.03
N ARG A 101 -5.24 6.12 -0.05
CA ARG A 101 -5.05 5.34 -1.28
C ARG A 101 -6.37 4.92 -1.88
N ASP A 102 -6.28 4.42 -3.10
CA ASP A 102 -7.39 3.84 -3.85
C ASP A 102 -7.76 2.44 -3.32
N ILE A 103 -7.97 2.31 -2.01
CA ILE A 103 -8.38 1.05 -1.39
C ILE A 103 -9.72 1.29 -0.74
N ASP A 104 -10.75 0.56 -1.18
CA ASP A 104 -12.04 0.61 -0.54
C ASP A 104 -11.90 0.16 0.93
N GLU A 105 -12.32 1.05 1.82
CA GLU A 105 -12.23 0.87 3.25
C GLU A 105 -12.99 -0.35 3.74
N ARG A 106 -14.02 -0.84 3.02
CA ARG A 106 -14.73 -2.07 3.35
C ARG A 106 -13.83 -3.31 3.34
N HIS A 107 -12.69 -3.22 2.66
CA HIS A 107 -11.68 -4.29 2.62
C HIS A 107 -10.65 -4.19 3.75
N MET A 108 -10.74 -3.16 4.60
CA MET A 108 -9.81 -2.91 5.70
C MET A 108 -10.42 -3.31 7.04
N LEU A 109 -9.66 -4.06 7.83
CA LEU A 109 -10.01 -4.48 9.18
C LEU A 109 -8.79 -4.32 10.10
N ARG A 110 -8.99 -3.69 11.27
CA ARG A 110 -8.01 -3.61 12.35
C ARG A 110 -8.47 -4.53 13.49
N LEU A 111 -7.51 -5.25 14.09
CA LEU A 111 -7.74 -6.13 15.23
C LEU A 111 -6.81 -5.73 16.39
N GLY A 112 -7.34 -5.55 17.60
CA GLY A 112 -6.56 -5.44 18.84
C GLY A 112 -7.01 -4.37 19.83
N HIS A 113 -6.42 -4.40 21.03
CA HIS A 113 -6.65 -3.42 22.08
C HIS A 113 -5.97 -2.10 21.71
N GLY A 114 -6.73 -1.16 21.12
CA GLY A 114 -6.23 0.08 20.54
C GLY A 114 -6.95 0.52 19.26
N GLU A 115 -8.00 -0.21 18.86
CA GLU A 115 -8.89 0.17 17.77
C GLU A 115 -9.48 1.59 17.92
N GLU A 116 -9.74 2.02 19.16
CA GLU A 116 -10.27 3.36 19.51
C GLU A 116 -9.24 4.51 19.40
N LEU A 117 -7.95 4.22 19.20
CA LEU A 117 -6.86 5.21 19.16
C LEU A 117 -6.51 5.68 17.73
N LEU A 118 -7.24 5.23 16.72
CA LEU A 118 -7.18 5.88 15.41
C LEU A 118 -7.98 7.18 15.50
N GLU A 119 -7.29 8.33 15.47
CA GLU A 119 -7.92 9.65 15.36
C GLU A 119 -8.45 9.89 13.93
N THR A 120 -9.22 8.93 13.42
CA THR A 120 -9.92 9.04 12.14
C THR A 120 -11.41 9.11 12.41
N GLU A 121 -12.17 9.84 11.59
CA GLU A 121 -13.64 9.90 11.71
C GLU A 121 -14.33 8.53 11.58
N LYS A 122 -13.61 7.48 11.15
CA LYS A 122 -14.13 6.15 10.84
C LYS A 122 -13.59 5.06 11.76
N ASP A 123 -14.43 4.09 12.09
CA ASP A 123 -14.10 2.98 12.98
C ASP A 123 -13.72 1.71 12.20
N PHE A 124 -12.43 1.31 12.27
CA PHE A 124 -11.88 0.12 11.61
C PHE A 124 -11.87 -1.13 12.50
N SER A 125 -12.45 -1.05 13.70
CA SER A 125 -12.65 -2.19 14.59
C SER A 125 -13.54 -3.25 13.97
N ARG A 126 -13.52 -4.47 14.54
CA ARG A 126 -14.51 -5.49 14.19
C ARG A 126 -15.95 -4.97 14.36
N GLN A 127 -16.22 -4.16 15.39
CA GLN A 127 -17.56 -3.66 15.67
C GLN A 127 -17.98 -2.58 14.66
N GLY A 128 -17.07 -1.67 14.31
CA GLY A 128 -17.29 -0.60 13.34
C GLY A 128 -17.46 -1.10 11.89
N ARG A 129 -16.91 -2.26 11.55
CA ARG A 129 -17.07 -2.87 10.21
C ARG A 129 -18.32 -3.75 10.03
N VAL A 130 -19.07 -3.99 11.10
CA VAL A 130 -20.31 -4.79 11.06
C VAL A 130 -21.56 -3.91 10.95
N ASN A 131 -21.48 -2.65 11.41
CA ASN A 131 -22.55 -1.65 11.34
C ASN A 131 -22.54 -0.93 9.98
#